data_AF-A0A9P5TBK5-F1
#
_entry.id   AF-A0A9P5TBK5-F1
#
_cell.length_a   1.000
_cell.length_b   1.000
_cell.length_c   1.000
_cell.angle_alpha   90.00
_cell.angle_beta   90.00
_cell.angle_gamma   90.00
#
_symmetry.space_group_name_H-M   'P 1'
#
loop_
_entity.id
_entity.type
_entity.pdbx_description
1 polymer ?
#
loop_
_entity_poly.entity_id
_entity_poly.type
_entity_poly.pdbx_seq_one_letter_code
_entity_poly.pdbx_strand_id
1 'polypeptide(L)'
;MPLPSGILSLFTLPLGRLVLRSVLAEPFVPANRPQKKTLPPPSPPSPPPPAPPTATTDTAAAVDNVEDEEDEDEDESVDSFFSRRFGDAFARTLGSALVHGIYAADSRQLSLRAAFPQLRASETRGKGSVIWGELGPPAWFATNTNTNTNTTESQQEVEAVGVEWETRLRRTAALFSFREGMETLVRGLVEALHGFPNVVLRSGTAVRGIGMIDTAGGGGGDDGDDHCSFRIYLNAEDGKGEGVPLRATHLISALPLPVLDSILQQPPAGGAEAAAGASTTHPSLPHLRTNPHSSVTVLNLVFPTSPPNKNDNSTGEQPTPASTPLHPPGFGYLIPRPEHGYPEPGREGEHEHEHEGEPGLGLLGVVFDTASLPEQDHDGENDAAGFTKMTAMLGGPYPCPNARDSSSSDAQLVAAVVRRISSQLGHALPPPVHYAVHRNAESIPTYLVGHTARMGQLGRALRERWSGRMKVVGAGVGGVSVADCVKAGRQAAFEVADIMV
;
A
#
# COMPACT_ATOMS: atom_id res chain seq x y z
N MET A 1 -3.49 -35.70 -23.73
CA MET A 1 -3.91 -35.12 -22.44
C MET A 1 -4.69 -33.84 -22.74
N PRO A 2 -5.93 -33.70 -22.25
CA PRO A 2 -6.61 -32.41 -22.33
C PRO A 2 -5.84 -31.41 -21.46
N LEU A 3 -5.59 -30.21 -21.99
CA LEU A 3 -4.99 -29.12 -21.23
C LEU A 3 -5.91 -28.76 -20.04
N PRO A 4 -5.36 -28.38 -18.86
CA PRO A 4 -6.14 -27.86 -17.76
C PRO A 4 -7.09 -26.75 -18.22
N SER A 5 -8.31 -26.70 -17.68
CA SER A 5 -9.37 -25.75 -18.07
C SER A 5 -8.91 -24.29 -18.07
N GLY A 6 -8.03 -23.91 -17.13
CA GLY A 6 -7.42 -22.58 -17.07
C GLY A 6 -6.50 -22.26 -18.24
N ILE A 7 -5.75 -23.24 -18.77
CA ILE A 7 -4.89 -23.03 -19.95
C ILE A 7 -5.74 -22.90 -21.21
N LEU A 8 -6.85 -23.66 -21.32
CA LEU A 8 -7.80 -23.50 -22.42
C LEU A 8 -8.44 -22.10 -22.44
N SER A 9 -8.74 -21.51 -21.28
CA SER A 9 -9.26 -20.14 -21.21
C SER A 9 -8.30 -19.06 -21.73
N LEU A 10 -6.98 -19.32 -21.73
CA LEU A 10 -5.99 -18.42 -22.34
C LEU A 10 -6.13 -18.34 -23.86
N PHE A 11 -6.70 -19.37 -24.51
CA PHE A 11 -6.88 -19.40 -25.96
C PHE A 11 -8.28 -18.96 -26.40
N THR A 12 -9.29 -19.05 -25.52
CA THR A 12 -10.69 -18.83 -25.87
C THR A 12 -11.22 -17.46 -25.44
N LEU A 13 -10.76 -16.90 -24.32
CA LEU A 13 -11.25 -15.61 -23.82
C LEU A 13 -10.44 -14.43 -24.37
N PRO A 14 -11.05 -13.26 -24.63
CA PRO A 14 -10.34 -12.07 -25.12
C PRO A 14 -9.18 -11.64 -24.21
N LEU A 15 -9.40 -11.63 -22.89
CA LEU A 15 -8.34 -11.32 -21.91
C LEU A 15 -7.23 -12.38 -21.92
N GLY A 16 -7.61 -13.66 -22.02
CA GLY A 16 -6.66 -14.76 -22.13
C GLY A 16 -5.74 -14.63 -23.34
N ARG A 17 -6.31 -14.29 -24.51
CA ARG A 17 -5.56 -14.06 -25.75
C ARG A 17 -4.62 -12.87 -25.65
N LEU A 18 -5.06 -11.79 -25.01
CA LEU A 18 -4.21 -10.63 -24.74
C LEU A 18 -3.00 -11.02 -23.89
N VAL A 19 -3.23 -11.65 -22.73
CA VAL A 19 -2.18 -12.08 -21.81
C VAL A 19 -1.20 -13.03 -22.51
N LEU A 20 -1.72 -14.06 -23.18
CA LEU A 20 -0.88 -15.04 -23.86
C LEU A 20 -0.02 -14.40 -24.95
N ARG A 21 -0.61 -13.52 -25.78
CA ARG A 21 0.12 -12.81 -26.84
C ARG A 21 1.21 -11.91 -26.26
N SER A 22 0.89 -11.14 -25.23
CA SER A 22 1.85 -10.24 -24.59
C SER A 22 3.01 -11.00 -23.92
N VAL A 23 2.71 -12.07 -23.19
CA VAL A 23 3.73 -12.87 -22.49
C VAL A 23 4.64 -13.63 -23.47
N LEU A 24 4.10 -14.17 -24.56
CA LEU A 24 4.91 -14.86 -25.57
C LEU A 24 5.80 -13.90 -26.37
N ALA A 25 5.38 -12.65 -26.53
CA ALA A 25 6.14 -11.64 -27.27
C ALA A 25 7.22 -10.96 -26.41
N GLU A 26 7.00 -10.81 -25.11
CA GLU A 26 7.89 -10.06 -24.20
C GLU A 26 9.38 -10.45 -24.25
N PRO A 27 9.75 -11.75 -24.29
CA PRO A 27 11.14 -12.18 -24.44
C PRO A 27 11.88 -11.62 -25.66
N PHE A 28 11.15 -11.25 -26.72
CA PHE A 28 11.70 -10.74 -27.97
C PHE A 28 11.64 -9.22 -28.06
N VAL A 29 11.09 -8.54 -27.05
CA VAL A 29 11.08 -7.08 -26.97
C VAL A 29 12.49 -6.61 -26.62
N PRO A 30 13.12 -5.74 -27.45
CA PRO A 30 14.47 -5.25 -27.17
C PRO A 30 14.57 -4.67 -25.75
N ALA A 31 15.70 -4.87 -25.09
CA ALA A 31 15.99 -4.36 -23.75
C ALA A 31 16.07 -2.82 -23.67
N ASN A 32 15.62 -2.10 -24.71
CA ASN A 32 15.62 -0.64 -24.80
C ASN A 32 15.17 -0.06 -23.46
N ARG A 33 16.12 0.58 -22.77
CA ARG A 33 15.87 1.42 -21.60
C ARG A 33 15.03 2.62 -22.06
N PRO A 34 14.18 3.19 -21.20
CA PRO A 34 13.50 4.41 -21.54
C PRO A 34 14.54 5.46 -21.96
N GLN A 35 14.54 5.85 -23.24
CA GLN A 35 15.15 7.12 -23.62
C GLN A 35 14.39 8.20 -22.85
N LYS A 36 15.10 9.18 -22.25
CA LYS A 36 14.53 10.36 -21.58
C LYS A 36 13.35 10.92 -22.39
N LYS A 37 12.13 10.47 -22.10
CA LYS A 37 10.90 11.07 -22.59
C LYS A 37 10.61 12.18 -21.59
N THR A 38 10.91 13.40 -21.99
CA THR A 38 10.44 14.60 -21.29
C THR A 38 8.93 14.49 -21.13
N LEU A 39 8.44 14.32 -19.90
CA LEU A 39 7.07 14.73 -19.58
C LEU A 39 6.92 16.20 -19.99
N PRO A 40 5.73 16.66 -20.43
CA PRO A 40 5.47 18.08 -20.52
C PRO A 40 5.74 18.70 -19.13
N PRO A 41 6.49 19.81 -19.05
CA PRO A 41 6.91 20.36 -17.77
C PRO A 41 5.70 20.77 -16.95
N PRO A 42 5.67 20.51 -15.62
CA PRO A 42 4.80 21.26 -14.73
C PRO A 42 5.14 22.76 -14.84
N SER A 43 4.13 23.62 -14.68
CA SER A 43 4.27 25.08 -14.76
C SER A 43 5.46 25.56 -13.92
N PRO A 44 6.32 26.48 -14.44
CA PRO A 44 7.60 26.78 -13.81
C PRO A 44 7.40 27.46 -12.44
N PRO A 45 8.04 26.96 -11.37
CA PRO A 45 8.18 27.72 -10.13
C PRO A 45 9.15 28.90 -10.32
N SER A 46 8.92 29.96 -9.54
CA SER A 46 9.70 31.20 -9.52
C SER A 46 11.20 30.96 -9.28
N PRO A 47 12.11 31.78 -9.85
CA PRO A 47 13.54 31.52 -9.77
C PRO A 47 14.09 31.68 -8.34
N PRO A 48 15.03 30.80 -7.91
CA PRO A 48 15.67 30.89 -6.60
C PRO A 48 16.77 31.98 -6.56
N PRO A 49 17.08 32.55 -5.37
CA PRO A 49 18.20 33.47 -5.20
C PRO A 49 19.57 32.77 -5.31
N PRO A 50 20.65 33.49 -5.66
CA PRO A 50 21.96 32.91 -5.96
C PRO A 50 22.70 32.38 -4.73
N ALA A 51 23.41 31.25 -4.91
CA ALA A 51 24.20 30.56 -3.89
C ALA A 51 25.61 31.19 -3.68
N PRO A 52 26.15 31.18 -2.45
CA PRO A 52 27.53 31.58 -2.15
C PRO A 52 28.54 30.42 -2.32
N PRO A 53 29.86 30.72 -2.41
CA PRO A 53 30.88 29.80 -2.92
C PRO A 53 31.35 28.73 -1.92
N THR A 54 31.76 27.60 -2.50
CA THR A 54 32.27 26.37 -1.89
C THR A 54 33.69 26.51 -1.31
N ALA A 55 33.94 25.77 -0.22
CA ALA A 55 35.28 25.45 0.28
C ALA A 55 35.36 23.93 0.55
N THR A 56 36.40 23.31 -0.01
CA THR A 56 36.82 21.91 0.06
C THR A 56 37.54 21.61 1.37
N THR A 57 37.33 20.43 1.97
CA THR A 57 38.41 19.61 2.55
C THR A 57 37.97 18.14 2.75
N ASP A 58 38.81 17.22 2.28
CA ASP A 58 38.81 15.76 2.50
C ASP A 58 39.05 15.38 3.96
N THR A 59 38.48 14.26 4.42
CA THR A 59 39.22 13.11 5.00
C THR A 59 38.27 11.95 5.35
N ALA A 60 38.66 10.75 4.97
CA ALA A 60 37.90 9.50 5.05
C ALA A 60 38.09 8.74 6.38
N ALA A 61 37.08 7.96 6.78
CA ALA A 61 37.24 6.76 7.60
C ALA A 61 36.16 5.73 7.23
N ALA A 62 36.63 4.52 6.89
CA ALA A 62 35.89 3.44 6.26
C ALA A 62 35.03 2.63 7.24
N VAL A 63 33.78 2.38 6.85
CA VAL A 63 32.96 1.22 7.25
C VAL A 63 32.17 0.84 6.01
N ASP A 64 32.23 -0.44 5.62
CA ASP A 64 31.64 -1.00 4.39
C ASP A 64 30.23 -0.46 4.11
N ASN A 65 30.15 0.52 3.23
CA ASN A 65 28.93 0.93 2.55
C ASN A 65 29.11 0.52 1.11
N VAL A 66 28.21 -0.32 0.61
CA VAL A 66 27.96 -0.39 -0.82
C VAL A 66 27.46 0.99 -1.22
N GLU A 67 28.36 1.79 -1.81
CA GLU A 67 28.07 3.09 -2.40
C GLU A 67 27.10 2.89 -3.57
N ASP A 68 25.79 2.91 -3.30
CA ASP A 68 24.76 3.11 -4.32
C ASP A 68 24.73 4.60 -4.75
N GLU A 69 25.87 5.15 -5.18
CA GLU A 69 25.94 6.49 -5.81
C GLU A 69 25.66 6.44 -7.32
N GLU A 70 25.29 5.29 -7.90
CA GLU A 70 24.93 5.17 -9.31
C GLU A 70 23.62 4.39 -9.50
N ASP A 71 22.47 5.04 -9.25
CA ASP A 71 21.18 4.72 -9.89
C ASP A 71 20.10 5.78 -9.55
N GLU A 72 20.46 7.07 -9.49
CA GLU A 72 19.46 8.15 -9.36
C GLU A 72 18.53 8.28 -10.59
N ASP A 73 18.85 7.62 -11.72
CA ASP A 73 18.41 8.11 -13.03
C ASP A 73 17.43 7.24 -13.85
N GLU A 74 16.93 6.10 -13.36
CA GLU A 74 15.92 5.33 -14.13
C GLU A 74 14.81 4.71 -13.25
N ASP A 75 13.98 5.56 -12.63
CA ASP A 75 12.63 5.16 -12.20
C ASP A 75 11.61 5.51 -13.30
N GLU A 76 10.62 4.64 -13.51
CA GLU A 76 9.54 4.84 -14.46
C GLU A 76 8.20 4.47 -13.83
N SER A 77 7.11 4.87 -14.47
CA SER A 77 5.79 4.46 -14.00
C SER A 77 5.51 3.00 -14.31
N VAL A 78 4.66 2.37 -13.49
CA VAL A 78 4.17 1.00 -13.70
C VAL A 78 3.53 0.86 -15.09
N ASP A 79 2.77 1.86 -15.53
CA ASP A 79 2.18 1.89 -16.86
C ASP A 79 3.23 1.94 -17.97
N SER A 80 4.23 2.84 -17.87
CA SER A 80 5.33 2.94 -18.83
C SER A 80 6.07 1.61 -18.98
N PHE A 81 6.37 0.97 -17.85
CA PHE A 81 7.03 -0.33 -17.82
C PHE A 81 6.20 -1.40 -18.53
N PHE A 82 4.92 -1.55 -18.17
CA PHE A 82 4.06 -2.55 -18.80
C PHE A 82 3.79 -2.26 -20.27
N SER A 83 3.67 -1.01 -20.68
CA SER A 83 3.52 -0.62 -22.08
C SER A 83 4.76 -1.00 -22.87
N ARG A 84 5.94 -0.72 -22.32
CA ARG A 84 7.24 -1.02 -22.93
C ARG A 84 7.49 -2.52 -23.06
N ARG A 85 7.14 -3.31 -22.05
CA ARG A 85 7.42 -4.76 -22.01
C ARG A 85 6.31 -5.63 -22.62
N PHE A 86 5.04 -5.29 -22.37
CA PHE A 86 3.89 -6.15 -22.68
C PHE A 86 2.86 -5.49 -23.63
N GLY A 87 3.04 -4.20 -23.95
CA GLY A 87 2.18 -3.42 -24.84
C GLY A 87 1.07 -2.65 -24.12
N ASP A 88 0.58 -1.57 -24.76
CA ASP A 88 -0.37 -0.63 -24.15
C ASP A 88 -1.69 -1.26 -23.72
N ALA A 89 -2.20 -2.25 -24.47
CA ALA A 89 -3.42 -2.96 -24.11
C ALA A 89 -3.25 -3.76 -22.80
N PHE A 90 -2.08 -4.36 -22.58
CA PHE A 90 -1.75 -5.07 -21.34
C PHE A 90 -1.59 -4.09 -20.18
N ALA A 91 -0.84 -3.00 -20.39
CA ALA A 91 -0.65 -1.95 -19.39
C ALA A 91 -1.98 -1.35 -18.93
N ARG A 92 -2.84 -0.98 -19.89
CA ARG A 92 -4.16 -0.43 -19.61
C ARG A 92 -5.09 -1.43 -18.96
N THR A 93 -5.04 -2.71 -19.33
CA THR A 93 -6.00 -3.70 -18.81
C THR A 93 -5.48 -4.34 -17.53
N LEU A 94 -4.44 -5.16 -17.62
CA LEU A 94 -3.93 -5.91 -16.48
C LEU A 94 -3.11 -5.03 -15.54
N GLY A 95 -2.25 -4.18 -16.10
CA GLY A 95 -1.38 -3.30 -15.31
C GLY A 95 -2.16 -2.32 -14.43
N SER A 96 -3.14 -1.63 -15.01
CA SER A 96 -3.97 -0.69 -14.25
C SER A 96 -4.90 -1.39 -13.25
N ALA A 97 -5.50 -2.53 -13.62
CA ALA A 97 -6.35 -3.30 -12.72
C ALA A 97 -5.55 -3.79 -11.50
N LEU A 98 -4.31 -4.27 -11.70
CA LEU A 98 -3.41 -4.65 -10.61
C LEU A 98 -3.12 -3.46 -9.69
N VAL A 99 -2.82 -2.28 -10.24
CA VAL A 99 -2.57 -1.07 -9.45
C VAL A 99 -3.82 -0.63 -8.68
N HIS A 100 -5.02 -0.74 -9.26
CA HIS A 100 -6.27 -0.50 -8.54
C HIS A 100 -6.42 -1.44 -7.34
N GLY A 101 -6.09 -2.71 -7.48
CA GLY A 101 -6.23 -3.71 -6.42
C GLY A 101 -5.26 -3.55 -5.25
N ILE A 102 -4.09 -2.92 -5.45
CA ILE A 102 -3.07 -2.77 -4.40
C ILE A 102 -3.00 -1.33 -3.87
N TYR A 103 -2.97 -0.36 -4.77
CA TYR A 103 -2.72 1.05 -4.43
C TYR A 103 -3.95 1.94 -4.57
N ALA A 104 -5.04 1.45 -5.18
CA ALA A 104 -6.18 2.27 -5.57
C ALA A 104 -5.72 3.56 -6.27
N ALA A 105 -4.85 3.46 -7.27
CA ALA A 105 -4.18 4.61 -7.89
C ALA A 105 -4.13 4.50 -9.41
N ASP A 106 -3.70 5.56 -10.08
CA ASP A 106 -3.40 5.54 -11.51
C ASP A 106 -2.00 4.95 -11.76
N SER A 107 -1.93 3.82 -12.48
CA SER A 107 -0.67 3.17 -12.86
C SER A 107 0.31 4.07 -13.60
N ARG A 108 -0.17 5.15 -14.24
CA ARG A 108 0.67 6.11 -14.97
C ARG A 108 1.54 6.98 -14.08
N GLN A 109 1.20 7.09 -12.80
CA GLN A 109 1.89 7.94 -11.84
C GLN A 109 2.75 7.14 -10.86
N LEU A 110 2.39 5.87 -10.63
CA LEU A 110 3.01 5.02 -9.63
C LEU A 110 4.40 4.55 -10.07
N SER A 111 5.41 4.75 -9.23
CA SER A 111 6.79 4.28 -9.37
C SER A 111 6.84 2.75 -9.44
N LEU A 112 7.41 2.20 -10.52
CA LEU A 112 7.68 0.77 -10.62
C LEU A 112 8.66 0.32 -9.54
N ARG A 113 9.75 1.08 -9.35
CA ARG A 113 10.83 0.70 -8.41
C ARG A 113 10.32 0.61 -6.98
N ALA A 114 9.45 1.53 -6.57
CA ALA A 114 8.86 1.52 -5.23
C ALA A 114 7.72 0.48 -5.11
N ALA A 115 6.83 0.41 -6.09
CA ALA A 115 5.60 -0.37 -5.96
C ALA A 115 5.76 -1.86 -6.29
N PHE A 116 6.65 -2.19 -7.23
CA PHE A 116 6.89 -3.55 -7.71
C PHE A 116 8.39 -3.84 -7.86
N PRO A 117 9.19 -3.75 -6.77
CA PRO A 117 10.65 -3.91 -6.83
C PRO A 117 11.07 -5.26 -7.41
N GLN A 118 10.28 -6.31 -7.19
CA GLN A 118 10.54 -7.65 -7.75
C GLN A 118 10.45 -7.68 -9.28
N LEU A 119 9.51 -6.97 -9.90
CA LEU A 119 9.41 -6.91 -11.36
C LEU A 119 10.63 -6.22 -11.98
N ARG A 120 11.13 -5.16 -11.34
CA ARG A 120 12.38 -4.50 -11.76
C ARG A 120 13.57 -5.44 -11.58
N ALA A 121 13.67 -6.13 -10.44
CA ALA A 121 14.74 -7.10 -10.20
C ALA A 121 14.74 -8.23 -11.23
N SER A 122 13.56 -8.71 -11.63
CA SER A 122 13.43 -9.76 -12.64
C SER A 122 13.75 -9.26 -14.05
N GLU A 123 13.34 -8.04 -14.44
CA GLU A 123 13.81 -7.43 -15.69
C GLU A 123 15.35 -7.35 -15.74
N THR A 124 15.98 -6.89 -14.65
CA THR A 124 17.44 -6.80 -14.53
C THR A 124 18.09 -8.19 -14.65
N ARG A 125 17.57 -9.18 -13.92
CA ARG A 125 18.09 -10.56 -13.94
C ARG A 125 17.99 -11.19 -15.32
N GLY A 126 16.88 -10.96 -16.02
CA GLY A 126 16.65 -11.44 -17.38
C GLY A 126 17.26 -10.57 -18.48
N LYS A 127 18.14 -9.61 -18.13
CA LYS A 127 18.83 -8.71 -19.06
C LYS A 127 17.87 -7.95 -19.99
N GLY A 128 16.75 -7.48 -19.45
CA GLY A 128 15.72 -6.73 -20.17
C GLY A 128 14.43 -7.50 -20.46
N SER A 129 14.34 -8.79 -20.10
CA SER A 129 13.10 -9.56 -20.12
C SER A 129 12.70 -9.99 -18.72
N VAL A 130 11.46 -9.72 -18.33
CA VAL A 130 10.87 -10.19 -17.07
C VAL A 130 10.69 -11.70 -17.12
N ILE A 131 10.23 -12.24 -18.25
CA ILE A 131 9.96 -13.67 -18.39
C ILE A 131 11.24 -14.49 -18.29
N TRP A 132 12.34 -14.04 -18.91
CA TRP A 132 13.65 -14.69 -18.73
C TRP A 132 14.21 -14.50 -17.33
N GLY A 133 13.90 -13.41 -16.65
CA GLY A 133 14.30 -13.18 -15.27
C GLY A 133 13.62 -14.10 -14.25
N GLU A 134 12.39 -14.53 -14.52
CA GLU A 134 11.62 -15.43 -13.67
C GLU A 134 11.85 -16.92 -14.01
N LEU A 135 11.92 -17.25 -15.30
CA LEU A 135 11.95 -18.64 -15.78
C LEU A 135 13.33 -19.10 -16.29
N GLY A 136 14.28 -18.17 -16.45
CA GLY A 136 15.54 -18.40 -17.17
C GLY A 136 15.37 -18.32 -18.70
N PRO A 137 16.46 -18.09 -19.45
CA PRO A 137 16.42 -18.15 -20.92
C PRO A 137 16.16 -19.60 -21.39
N PRO A 138 15.52 -19.81 -22.55
CA PRO A 138 15.36 -21.13 -23.14
C PRO A 138 16.70 -21.86 -23.24
N ALA A 139 16.72 -23.19 -23.04
CA ALA A 139 17.94 -23.99 -23.00
C ALA A 139 18.86 -23.87 -24.25
N TRP A 140 18.30 -23.46 -25.40
CA TRP A 140 19.05 -23.23 -26.64
C TRP A 140 19.70 -21.83 -26.74
N PHE A 141 19.29 -20.89 -25.89
CA PHE A 141 19.93 -19.58 -25.67
C PHE A 141 20.92 -19.58 -24.50
N ALA A 142 20.98 -20.67 -23.72
CA ALA A 142 21.90 -20.80 -22.61
C ALA A 142 23.35 -20.92 -23.13
N THR A 143 24.03 -19.78 -23.26
CA THR A 143 25.49 -19.78 -23.31
C THR A 143 26.00 -20.29 -21.97
N ASN A 144 26.84 -21.33 -22.05
CA ASN A 144 27.40 -22.05 -20.91
C ASN A 144 28.08 -21.08 -19.92
N THR A 145 27.31 -20.59 -18.97
CA THR A 145 27.78 -19.78 -17.85
C THR A 145 27.36 -20.50 -16.59
N ASN A 146 28.27 -21.36 -16.15
CA ASN A 146 28.23 -22.00 -14.85
C ASN A 146 28.26 -20.89 -13.79
N THR A 147 27.08 -20.50 -13.31
CA THR A 147 26.94 -19.66 -12.12
C THR A 147 26.09 -20.43 -11.13
N ASN A 148 26.77 -21.27 -10.34
CA ASN A 148 26.30 -21.64 -9.02
C ASN A 148 26.05 -20.35 -8.25
N THR A 149 24.79 -19.99 -8.05
CA THR A 149 24.42 -19.00 -7.04
C THR A 149 23.81 -19.77 -5.88
N ASN A 150 24.69 -20.23 -4.99
CA ASN A 150 24.29 -20.55 -3.62
C ASN A 150 23.69 -19.28 -3.03
N THR A 151 22.38 -19.29 -2.82
CA THR A 151 21.69 -18.26 -2.05
C THR A 151 21.74 -18.69 -0.59
N THR A 152 22.88 -18.43 0.03
CA THR A 152 23.16 -18.48 1.48
C THR A 152 23.87 -17.13 1.71
N GLU A 153 23.49 -16.20 2.57
CA GLU A 153 22.99 -16.24 3.94
C GLU A 153 22.30 -14.89 4.25
N SER A 154 21.10 -14.93 4.84
CA SER A 154 20.52 -13.89 5.72
C SER A 154 19.12 -14.34 6.20
N GLN A 155 19.03 -15.60 6.64
CA GLN A 155 17.83 -16.19 7.25
C GLN A 155 18.17 -16.96 8.53
N GLN A 156 19.21 -16.54 9.24
CA GLN A 156 19.47 -17.03 10.60
C GLN A 156 19.10 -15.92 11.58
N GLU A 157 17.80 -15.82 11.86
CA GLU A 157 17.20 -15.41 13.14
C GLU A 157 15.67 -15.30 12.98
N VAL A 158 15.05 -16.48 12.86
CA VAL A 158 13.63 -16.65 13.17
C VAL A 158 13.56 -17.73 14.23
N GLU A 159 13.26 -17.29 15.46
CA GLU A 159 13.03 -18.14 16.62
C GLU A 159 12.07 -19.31 16.32
N ALA A 160 12.30 -20.40 17.03
CA ALA A 160 11.82 -21.77 16.82
C ALA A 160 10.29 -22.00 16.96
N VAL A 161 9.45 -20.98 16.78
CA VAL A 161 7.98 -21.11 16.70
C VAL A 161 7.49 -20.98 15.23
N GLY A 162 8.41 -20.70 14.29
CA GLY A 162 8.16 -20.22 12.92
C GLY A 162 7.99 -21.23 11.78
N VAL A 163 8.82 -22.27 11.79
CA VAL A 163 9.30 -22.85 10.52
C VAL A 163 8.25 -23.74 9.84
N GLU A 164 7.45 -24.48 10.60
CA GLU A 164 6.47 -25.42 10.05
C GLU A 164 5.22 -24.72 9.50
N TRP A 165 4.70 -23.71 10.22
CA TRP A 165 3.53 -22.94 9.77
C TRP A 165 3.86 -22.07 8.56
N GLU A 166 5.05 -21.46 8.52
CA GLU A 166 5.50 -20.64 7.41
C GLU A 166 5.72 -21.49 6.15
N THR A 167 6.37 -22.66 6.31
CA THR A 167 6.58 -23.62 5.21
C THR A 167 5.26 -24.14 4.67
N ARG A 168 4.27 -24.40 5.53
CA ARG A 168 2.94 -24.85 5.11
C ARG A 168 2.20 -23.75 4.37
N LEU A 169 2.10 -22.53 4.92
CA LEU A 169 1.44 -21.40 4.27
C LEU A 169 2.04 -21.07 2.91
N ARG A 170 3.37 -20.96 2.82
CA ARG A 170 4.10 -20.69 1.56
C ARG A 170 3.83 -21.75 0.48
N ARG A 171 3.48 -22.98 0.86
CA ARG A 171 3.19 -24.08 -0.07
C ARG A 171 1.71 -24.22 -0.42
N THR A 172 0.80 -23.81 0.45
CA THR A 172 -0.63 -24.16 0.32
C THR A 172 -1.58 -22.98 0.14
N ALA A 173 -1.18 -21.76 0.49
CA ALA A 173 -2.09 -20.61 0.49
C ALA A 173 -1.52 -19.43 -0.30
N ALA A 174 -2.26 -18.96 -1.31
CA ALA A 174 -1.96 -17.72 -2.02
C ALA A 174 -2.37 -16.48 -1.21
N LEU A 175 -3.34 -16.62 -0.30
CA LEU A 175 -3.87 -15.61 0.59
C LEU A 175 -4.27 -16.27 1.91
N PHE A 176 -4.17 -15.54 3.02
CA PHE A 176 -4.63 -16.00 4.32
C PHE A 176 -5.18 -14.83 5.15
N SER A 177 -6.01 -15.15 6.13
CA SER A 177 -6.57 -14.21 7.11
C SER A 177 -6.79 -14.98 8.43
N PHE A 178 -7.23 -14.27 9.47
CA PHE A 178 -7.65 -14.89 10.73
C PHE A 178 -9.16 -15.16 10.70
N ARG A 179 -9.63 -16.18 11.43
CA ARG A 179 -11.05 -16.53 11.51
C ARG A 179 -11.92 -15.37 12.00
N GLU A 180 -11.44 -14.59 12.96
CA GLU A 180 -12.11 -13.40 13.49
C GLU A 180 -11.73 -12.10 12.72
N GLY A 181 -11.09 -12.23 11.56
CA GLY A 181 -10.65 -11.10 10.75
C GLY A 181 -9.29 -10.53 11.17
N MET A 182 -8.75 -9.66 10.32
CA MET A 182 -7.36 -9.16 10.44
C MET A 182 -7.10 -8.35 11.71
N GLU A 183 -8.13 -7.79 12.35
CA GLU A 183 -8.00 -7.11 13.64
C GLU A 183 -7.43 -8.03 14.73
N THR A 184 -7.61 -9.35 14.60
CA THR A 184 -6.99 -10.36 15.48
C THR A 184 -5.49 -10.13 15.66
N LEU A 185 -4.78 -9.76 14.58
CA LEU A 185 -3.34 -9.46 14.64
C LEU A 185 -3.04 -8.27 15.56
N VAL A 186 -3.82 -7.20 15.42
CA VAL A 186 -3.63 -5.96 16.20
C VAL A 186 -4.02 -6.18 17.65
N ARG A 187 -5.15 -6.86 17.91
CA ARG A 187 -5.60 -7.22 19.27
C ARG A 187 -4.55 -8.08 19.97
N GLY A 188 -4.03 -9.10 19.31
CA GLY A 188 -2.97 -9.96 19.85
C GLY A 188 -1.68 -9.19 20.14
N LEU A 189 -1.30 -8.22 19.28
CA LEU A 189 -0.16 -7.35 19.53
C LEU A 189 -0.37 -6.46 20.76
N VAL A 190 -1.53 -5.81 20.89
CA VAL A 190 -1.85 -4.97 22.04
C VAL A 190 -1.87 -5.78 23.34
N GLU A 191 -2.45 -6.97 23.32
CA GLU A 191 -2.46 -7.89 24.45
C GLU A 191 -1.04 -8.31 24.86
N ALA A 192 -0.19 -8.68 23.89
CA ALA A 192 1.20 -8.99 24.15
C ALA A 192 1.97 -7.80 24.75
N LEU A 193 1.75 -6.59 24.22
CA LEU A 193 2.38 -5.35 24.70
C LEU A 193 2.02 -5.02 26.15
N HIS A 194 0.78 -5.28 26.58
CA HIS A 194 0.39 -5.14 27.99
C HIS A 194 1.13 -6.12 28.93
N GLY A 195 1.63 -7.24 28.41
CA GLY A 195 2.43 -8.20 29.17
C GLY A 195 3.85 -7.73 29.48
N PHE A 196 4.35 -6.69 28.80
CA PHE A 196 5.71 -6.19 28.99
C PHE A 196 5.74 -5.04 30.03
N PRO A 197 6.45 -5.18 31.15
CA PRO A 197 6.45 -4.17 32.23
C PRO A 197 7.10 -2.84 31.84
N ASN A 198 7.90 -2.83 30.77
CA ASN A 198 8.60 -1.67 30.24
C ASN A 198 7.89 -1.00 29.05
N VAL A 199 6.66 -1.42 28.73
CA VAL A 199 5.85 -0.83 27.65
C VAL A 199 4.67 -0.07 28.25
N VAL A 200 4.52 1.18 27.84
CA VAL A 200 3.37 2.02 28.23
C VAL A 200 2.59 2.41 26.97
N LEU A 201 1.37 1.88 26.84
CA LEU A 201 0.46 2.24 25.76
C LEU A 201 -0.43 3.40 26.19
N ARG A 202 -0.44 4.49 25.41
CA ARG A 202 -1.28 5.68 25.63
C ARG A 202 -2.27 5.85 24.49
N SER A 203 -3.51 5.43 24.69
CA SER A 203 -4.62 5.64 23.75
C SER A 203 -5.30 6.99 23.98
N GLY A 204 -5.83 7.61 22.92
CA GLY A 204 -6.52 8.91 23.03
C GLY A 204 -5.58 10.11 23.20
N THR A 205 -4.27 9.89 23.26
CA THR A 205 -3.26 10.93 23.43
C THR A 205 -2.57 11.23 22.09
N ALA A 206 -2.86 12.38 21.48
CA ALA A 206 -2.20 12.79 20.24
C ALA A 206 -0.90 13.55 20.51
N VAL A 207 0.12 13.29 19.69
CA VAL A 207 1.35 14.10 19.62
C VAL A 207 1.06 15.39 18.85
N ARG A 208 1.47 16.53 19.40
CA ARG A 208 1.28 17.87 18.80
C ARG A 208 2.57 18.45 18.26
N GLY A 209 3.68 18.23 18.96
CA GLY A 209 4.97 18.78 18.60
C GLY A 209 6.10 17.89 19.07
N ILE A 210 7.26 18.06 18.44
CA ILE A 210 8.51 17.42 18.83
C ILE A 210 9.57 18.52 18.90
N GLY A 211 10.19 18.69 20.07
CA GLY A 211 11.31 19.59 20.29
C GLY A 211 12.60 18.83 20.64
N MET A 212 13.73 19.52 20.53
CA MET A 212 15.03 19.02 21.00
C MET A 212 15.30 19.50 22.42
N ILE A 213 16.04 18.71 23.19
CA ILE A 213 16.61 19.15 24.46
C ILE A 213 18.08 19.47 24.18
N ASP A 214 18.47 20.75 24.18
CA ASP A 214 19.86 21.16 24.00
C ASP A 214 20.67 20.79 25.27
N THR A 215 21.65 19.89 25.11
CA THR A 215 22.63 19.56 26.17
C THR A 215 23.77 20.59 26.26
N ALA A 216 23.75 21.65 25.45
CA ALA A 216 24.83 22.64 25.37
C ALA A 216 24.81 23.71 26.49
N GLY A 217 23.78 23.73 27.34
CA GLY A 217 23.69 24.63 28.48
C GLY A 217 24.27 23.98 29.73
N GLY A 218 25.58 24.15 29.97
CA GLY A 218 26.22 23.79 31.23
C GLY A 218 25.58 24.50 32.42
N GLY A 219 24.59 23.87 33.03
CA GLY A 219 24.03 24.21 34.31
C GLY A 219 24.03 22.94 35.14
N GLY A 220 25.01 22.82 36.03
CA GLY A 220 25.10 21.71 36.98
C GLY A 220 23.84 21.65 37.83
N GLY A 221 22.92 20.77 37.45
CA GLY A 221 21.80 20.30 38.24
C GLY A 221 21.96 18.79 38.39
N ASP A 222 21.89 18.33 39.62
CA ASP A 222 22.14 16.97 40.11
C ASP A 222 21.07 15.94 39.70
N ASP A 223 20.64 15.97 38.43
CA ASP A 223 19.71 14.99 37.86
C ASP A 223 20.39 14.33 36.65
N GLY A 224 20.82 13.07 36.81
CA GLY A 224 21.69 12.32 35.90
C GLY A 224 21.11 11.91 34.52
N ASP A 225 20.40 12.80 33.83
CA ASP A 225 19.70 12.55 32.56
C ASP A 225 20.30 13.32 31.34
N ASP A 226 21.64 13.35 31.23
CA ASP A 226 22.41 13.99 30.14
C ASP A 226 22.24 13.34 28.74
N HIS A 227 21.29 12.41 28.57
CA HIS A 227 21.10 11.63 27.34
C HIS A 227 19.78 11.90 26.59
N CYS A 228 18.89 12.76 27.10
CA CYS A 228 17.59 13.00 26.47
C CYS A 228 17.75 13.88 25.20
N SER A 229 17.34 13.35 24.04
CA SER A 229 17.44 14.08 22.76
C SER A 229 16.13 14.76 22.35
N PHE A 230 14.98 14.22 22.78
CA PHE A 230 13.67 14.68 22.33
C PHE A 230 12.74 15.05 23.49
N ARG A 231 11.95 16.09 23.26
CA ARG A 231 10.76 16.45 24.07
C ARG A 231 9.52 16.34 23.19
N ILE A 232 8.53 15.57 23.62
CA ILE A 232 7.33 15.23 22.85
C ILE A 232 6.14 15.90 23.54
N TYR A 233 5.48 16.81 22.82
CA TYR A 233 4.32 17.54 23.33
C TYR A 233 3.03 16.78 22.99
N LEU A 234 2.17 16.62 24.00
CA LEU A 234 0.97 15.79 23.93
C LEU A 234 -0.27 16.64 24.19
N ASN A 235 -1.43 16.17 23.72
CA ASN A 235 -2.72 16.63 24.26
C ASN A 235 -2.94 16.12 25.68
N ALA A 236 -3.76 16.85 26.44
CA ALA A 236 -4.32 16.35 27.69
C ALA A 236 -5.18 15.09 27.44
N GLU A 237 -5.22 14.18 28.42
CA GLU A 237 -5.95 12.90 28.32
C GLU A 237 -7.47 13.07 28.18
N ASP A 238 -8.02 14.20 28.65
CA ASP A 238 -9.42 14.58 28.49
C ASP A 238 -9.71 15.32 27.16
N GLY A 239 -8.69 15.46 26.31
CA GLY A 239 -8.75 16.18 25.03
C GLY A 239 -8.83 17.70 25.17
N LYS A 240 -8.74 18.27 26.38
CA LYS A 240 -8.84 19.70 26.66
C LYS A 240 -7.54 20.24 27.22
N GLY A 241 -6.74 20.85 26.35
CA GLY A 241 -5.49 21.52 26.73
C GLY A 241 -4.25 20.66 26.52
N GLU A 242 -3.15 21.08 27.14
CA GLU A 242 -1.83 20.49 26.97
C GLU A 242 -1.58 19.37 28.00
N GLY A 243 -1.06 18.24 27.54
CA GLY A 243 -0.63 17.14 28.39
C GLY A 243 0.80 17.33 28.87
N VAL A 244 1.23 16.52 29.84
CA VAL A 244 2.61 16.52 30.32
C VAL A 244 3.55 16.04 29.20
N PRO A 245 4.57 16.83 28.80
CA PRO A 245 5.50 16.42 27.75
C PRO A 245 6.32 15.18 28.16
N LEU A 246 6.59 14.31 27.19
CA LEU A 246 7.48 13.16 27.38
C LEU A 246 8.91 13.49 26.95
N ARG A 247 9.87 12.83 27.58
CA ARG A 247 11.28 12.85 27.19
C ARG A 247 11.66 11.51 26.58
N ALA A 248 12.47 11.54 25.53
CA ALA A 248 12.98 10.34 24.90
C ALA A 248 14.42 10.52 24.40
N THR A 249 15.21 9.45 24.44
CA THR A 249 16.55 9.40 23.85
C THR A 249 16.48 9.15 22.34
N HIS A 250 15.50 8.35 21.92
CA HIS A 250 15.24 7.94 20.54
C HIS A 250 13.76 8.08 20.20
N LEU A 251 13.46 8.30 18.92
CA LEU A 251 12.10 8.45 18.44
C LEU A 251 11.88 7.62 17.17
N ILE A 252 10.85 6.79 17.16
CA ILE A 252 10.36 6.10 15.95
C ILE A 252 8.99 6.68 15.61
N SER A 253 8.89 7.38 14.49
CA SER A 253 7.60 7.85 13.96
C SER A 253 7.02 6.80 13.01
N ALA A 254 5.89 6.21 13.38
CA ALA A 254 5.07 5.37 12.51
C ALA A 254 3.82 6.11 11.96
N LEU A 255 3.82 7.44 12.04
CA LEU A 255 2.73 8.30 11.58
C LEU A 255 2.74 8.46 10.05
N PRO A 256 1.59 8.75 9.41
CA PRO A 256 1.56 9.20 8.03
C PRO A 256 2.47 10.43 7.83
N LEU A 257 3.22 10.47 6.73
CA LEU A 257 4.25 11.51 6.51
C LEU A 257 3.69 12.96 6.56
N PRO A 258 2.51 13.28 6.00
CA PRO A 258 1.94 14.62 6.13
C PRO A 258 1.55 14.99 7.56
N VAL A 259 1.19 14.01 8.38
CA VAL A 259 0.89 14.20 9.81
C VAL A 259 2.18 14.49 10.56
N LEU A 260 3.25 13.71 10.31
CA LEU A 260 4.57 13.97 10.88
C LEU A 260 5.09 15.37 10.51
N ASP A 261 4.96 15.77 9.24
CA ASP A 261 5.35 17.11 8.79
C ASP A 261 4.61 18.20 9.57
N SER A 262 3.30 18.04 9.75
CA SER A 262 2.47 18.98 10.50
C SER A 262 2.95 19.09 11.95
N ILE A 263 3.29 17.98 12.60
CA ILE A 263 3.81 17.93 13.98
C ILE A 263 5.18 18.59 14.09
N LEU A 264 6.08 18.35 13.13
CA LEU A 264 7.43 18.93 13.13
C LEU A 264 7.43 20.44 12.87
N GLN A 265 6.38 20.97 12.24
CA GLN A 265 6.21 22.40 11.97
C GLN A 265 5.52 23.16 13.12
N GLN A 266 4.88 22.47 14.08
CA GLN A 266 4.24 23.16 15.19
C GLN A 266 5.29 23.71 16.16
N PRO A 267 5.21 24.98 16.58
CA PRO A 267 6.04 25.47 17.66
C PRO A 267 5.71 24.72 18.97
N PRO A 268 6.69 24.55 19.88
CA PRO A 268 6.41 23.98 21.20
C PRO A 268 5.31 24.81 21.87
N ALA A 269 4.23 24.16 22.28
CA ALA A 269 3.07 24.83 22.81
C ALA A 269 3.41 25.47 24.19
N GLY A 270 3.10 26.77 24.35
CA GLY A 270 2.74 27.38 25.63
C GLY A 270 3.77 27.54 26.77
N GLY A 271 5.04 27.11 26.64
CA GLY A 271 6.03 27.20 27.73
C GLY A 271 7.04 28.35 27.61
N ALA A 272 7.59 28.81 28.73
CA ALA A 272 8.57 29.91 28.85
C ALA A 272 9.80 29.86 27.92
N GLU A 273 10.04 28.75 27.22
CA GLU A 273 11.05 28.61 26.16
C GLU A 273 10.72 29.43 24.90
N ALA A 274 9.44 29.78 24.65
CA ALA A 274 9.07 30.73 23.60
C ALA A 274 9.65 32.15 23.86
N ALA A 275 9.98 32.48 25.12
CA ALA A 275 10.57 33.76 25.50
C ALA A 275 12.11 33.78 25.44
N ALA A 276 12.75 32.61 25.32
CA ALA A 276 14.20 32.45 25.43
C ALA A 276 14.88 32.28 24.07
N GLY A 277 14.45 33.00 23.02
CA GLY A 277 15.24 33.22 21.79
C GLY A 277 15.74 31.98 21.02
N ALA A 278 15.35 30.76 21.41
CA ALA A 278 15.74 29.53 20.74
C ALA A 278 14.93 29.44 19.46
N SER A 279 15.59 29.72 18.34
CA SER A 279 15.04 29.56 17.00
C SER A 279 14.79 28.08 16.73
N THR A 280 13.68 27.52 17.22
CA THR A 280 13.27 26.12 16.97
C THR A 280 12.72 25.91 15.56
N THR A 281 12.89 26.87 14.65
CA THR A 281 12.60 26.72 13.21
C THR A 281 13.66 25.82 12.59
N HIS A 282 13.50 24.55 12.88
CA HIS A 282 14.17 23.48 12.23
C HIS A 282 13.93 23.52 10.71
N PRO A 283 14.97 23.40 9.85
CA PRO A 283 14.76 23.32 8.40
C PRO A 283 13.89 22.10 8.09
N SER A 284 12.80 22.30 7.33
CA SER A 284 11.83 21.25 7.00
C SER A 284 12.52 19.98 6.52
N LEU A 285 12.10 18.81 7.03
CA LEU A 285 12.53 17.55 6.44
C LEU A 285 12.01 17.47 4.99
N PRO A 286 12.81 16.95 4.06
CA PRO A 286 12.41 16.87 2.67
C PRO A 286 11.33 15.78 2.47
N HIS A 287 10.49 15.97 1.46
CA HIS A 287 9.60 14.95 0.88
C HIS A 287 8.45 14.40 1.72
N LEU A 288 8.20 14.92 2.93
CA LEU A 288 7.11 14.42 3.78
C LEU A 288 5.69 14.64 3.21
N ARG A 289 5.52 15.56 2.25
CA ARG A 289 4.23 15.84 1.58
C ARG A 289 4.21 15.52 0.09
N THR A 290 5.31 15.05 -0.49
CA THR A 290 5.43 14.95 -1.96
C THR A 290 4.51 13.90 -2.56
N ASN A 291 4.31 12.77 -1.85
CA ASN A 291 3.44 11.70 -2.31
C ASN A 291 2.00 11.93 -1.85
N PRO A 292 1.02 11.90 -2.77
CA PRO A 292 -0.39 11.99 -2.40
C PRO A 292 -0.85 10.66 -1.76
N HIS A 293 -2.08 10.68 -1.23
CA HIS A 293 -2.74 9.50 -0.72
C HIS A 293 -4.05 9.28 -1.47
N SER A 294 -4.31 8.04 -1.84
CA SER A 294 -5.59 7.61 -2.38
C SER A 294 -6.61 7.47 -1.25
N SER A 295 -7.84 7.90 -1.53
CA SER A 295 -9.00 7.67 -0.67
C SER A 295 -9.82 6.51 -1.22
N VAL A 296 -10.30 5.63 -0.34
CA VAL A 296 -11.07 4.44 -0.71
C VAL A 296 -12.34 4.34 0.13
N THR A 297 -13.48 4.20 -0.52
CA THR A 297 -14.72 3.78 0.12
C THR A 297 -14.87 2.27 -0.02
N VAL A 298 -14.94 1.57 1.11
CA VAL A 298 -15.14 0.12 1.20
C VAL A 298 -16.61 -0.13 1.50
N LEU A 299 -17.25 -0.94 0.67
CA LEU A 299 -18.65 -1.31 0.81
C LEU A 299 -18.77 -2.81 1.01
N ASN A 300 -19.12 -3.23 2.23
CA ASN A 300 -19.41 -4.61 2.53
C ASN A 300 -20.89 -4.87 2.25
N LEU A 301 -21.18 -5.93 1.49
CA LEU A 301 -22.51 -6.31 1.03
C LEU A 301 -22.78 -7.75 1.46
N VAL A 302 -23.91 -7.97 2.12
CA VAL A 302 -24.37 -9.30 2.53
C VAL A 302 -25.67 -9.60 1.78
N PHE A 303 -25.64 -10.67 1.00
CA PHE A 303 -26.80 -11.16 0.27
C PHE A 303 -27.33 -12.43 0.92
N PRO A 304 -28.65 -12.68 0.90
CA PRO A 304 -29.17 -13.99 1.29
C PRO A 304 -28.66 -15.04 0.29
N THR A 305 -28.25 -16.22 0.74
CA THR A 305 -28.08 -17.31 -0.23
C THR A 305 -29.44 -17.64 -0.83
N SER A 306 -29.44 -17.96 -2.12
CA SER A 306 -30.64 -18.46 -2.79
C SER A 306 -31.26 -19.59 -1.94
N PRO A 307 -32.55 -19.54 -1.60
CA PRO A 307 -33.14 -20.55 -0.75
C PRO A 307 -33.04 -21.93 -1.41
N PRO A 308 -32.78 -23.02 -0.67
CA PRO A 308 -33.13 -24.35 -1.16
C PRO A 308 -34.64 -24.34 -1.40
N ASN A 309 -35.06 -24.71 -2.61
CA ASN A 309 -36.46 -24.70 -3.02
C ASN A 309 -37.27 -25.64 -2.11
N LYS A 310 -37.89 -25.12 -1.03
CA LYS A 310 -38.62 -25.91 -0.02
C LYS A 310 -40.03 -26.31 -0.46
N ASN A 311 -40.42 -26.05 -1.71
CA ASN A 311 -41.79 -26.23 -2.19
C ASN A 311 -41.99 -27.33 -3.24
N ASP A 312 -40.99 -28.18 -3.54
CA ASP A 312 -41.22 -29.32 -4.43
C ASP A 312 -41.15 -30.67 -3.70
N ASN A 313 -42.18 -30.93 -2.89
CA ASN A 313 -42.46 -32.26 -2.34
C ASN A 313 -43.62 -32.93 -3.10
N SER A 314 -43.87 -32.57 -4.36
CA SER A 314 -44.95 -33.16 -5.14
C SER A 314 -44.54 -33.43 -6.58
N THR A 315 -43.57 -34.33 -6.78
CA THR A 315 -43.57 -35.40 -7.79
C THR A 315 -42.14 -35.97 -7.87
N GLY A 316 -42.01 -37.29 -8.05
CA GLY A 316 -40.74 -38.01 -8.05
C GLY A 316 -39.89 -37.77 -9.31
N GLU A 317 -39.52 -36.53 -9.60
CA GLU A 317 -38.52 -36.18 -10.61
C GLU A 317 -37.18 -35.78 -9.97
N GLN A 318 -36.11 -35.99 -10.73
CA GLN A 318 -34.71 -35.81 -10.32
C GLN A 318 -34.44 -34.47 -9.61
N PRO A 319 -33.42 -34.41 -8.73
CA PRO A 319 -33.06 -33.18 -8.02
C PRO A 319 -32.82 -32.03 -9.02
N THR A 320 -33.66 -31.00 -8.96
CA THR A 320 -33.49 -29.75 -9.70
C THR A 320 -32.13 -29.12 -9.33
N PRO A 321 -31.40 -28.51 -10.28
CA PRO A 321 -30.04 -28.05 -10.04
C PRO A 321 -30.01 -27.02 -8.90
N ALA A 322 -29.00 -27.15 -8.04
CA ALA A 322 -28.67 -26.20 -6.98
C ALA A 322 -28.78 -24.76 -7.53
N SER A 323 -29.44 -23.89 -6.75
CA SER A 323 -29.58 -22.48 -7.08
C SER A 323 -28.28 -21.87 -7.62
N THR A 324 -28.35 -21.15 -8.74
CA THR A 324 -27.18 -20.51 -9.33
C THR A 324 -26.45 -19.65 -8.29
N PRO A 325 -25.14 -19.87 -8.07
CA PRO A 325 -24.34 -19.04 -7.18
C PRO A 325 -24.43 -17.56 -7.59
N LEU A 326 -24.43 -16.65 -6.61
CA LEU A 326 -24.52 -15.19 -6.88
C LEU A 326 -23.29 -14.63 -7.60
N HIS A 327 -22.17 -15.35 -7.62
CA HIS A 327 -20.97 -15.00 -8.35
C HIS A 327 -20.19 -16.26 -8.73
N PRO A 328 -19.31 -16.22 -9.74
CA PRO A 328 -18.45 -17.35 -10.06
C PRO A 328 -17.43 -17.64 -8.94
N PRO A 329 -16.87 -18.86 -8.88
CA PRO A 329 -15.78 -19.15 -7.94
C PRO A 329 -14.54 -18.30 -8.24
N GLY A 330 -13.83 -17.91 -7.19
CA GLY A 330 -12.60 -17.11 -7.27
C GLY A 330 -12.52 -16.07 -6.17
N PHE A 331 -11.40 -15.36 -6.12
CA PHE A 331 -11.17 -14.31 -5.12
C PHE A 331 -12.06 -13.07 -5.36
N GLY A 332 -12.36 -12.77 -6.62
CA GLY A 332 -13.04 -11.54 -7.01
C GLY A 332 -12.62 -11.09 -8.40
N TYR A 333 -12.89 -9.84 -8.72
CA TYR A 333 -12.46 -9.21 -9.97
C TYR A 333 -12.05 -7.75 -9.76
N LEU A 334 -11.20 -7.28 -10.66
CA LEU A 334 -10.71 -5.90 -10.71
C LEU A 334 -11.21 -5.25 -12.01
N ILE A 335 -11.42 -3.94 -11.95
CA ILE A 335 -11.92 -3.15 -13.07
C ILE A 335 -10.73 -2.34 -13.62
N PRO A 336 -10.37 -2.52 -14.90
CA PRO A 336 -9.27 -1.79 -15.51
C PRO A 336 -9.61 -0.31 -15.73
N ARG A 337 -8.57 0.50 -15.96
CA ARG A 337 -8.68 1.87 -16.43
C ARG A 337 -9.54 1.94 -17.72
N PRO A 338 -10.51 2.87 -17.80
CA PRO A 338 -11.31 3.09 -19.01
C PRO A 338 -10.44 3.52 -20.20
N GLU A 339 -10.92 3.30 -21.42
CA GLU A 339 -10.18 3.66 -22.64
C GLU A 339 -9.87 5.16 -22.74
N HIS A 340 -10.82 5.99 -22.32
CA HIS A 340 -10.70 7.45 -22.32
C HIS A 340 -10.00 8.01 -21.05
N GLY A 341 -9.49 7.15 -20.17
CA GLY A 341 -8.91 7.54 -18.89
C GLY A 341 -9.95 7.74 -17.78
N TYR A 342 -9.55 8.42 -16.70
CA TYR A 342 -10.43 8.72 -15.57
C TYR A 342 -11.16 10.05 -15.79
N PRO A 343 -12.38 10.21 -15.27
CA PRO A 343 -13.09 11.48 -15.34
C PRO A 343 -12.31 12.59 -14.59
N GLU A 344 -12.16 13.76 -15.22
CA GLU A 344 -11.47 14.90 -14.61
C GLU A 344 -12.37 15.61 -13.57
N PRO A 345 -11.84 15.99 -12.39
CA PRO A 345 -12.59 16.77 -11.42
C PRO A 345 -12.98 18.14 -12.00
N GLY A 346 -14.28 18.46 -12.04
CA GLY A 346 -14.78 19.78 -12.44
C GLY A 346 -15.20 19.94 -13.90
N ARG A 347 -15.17 18.88 -14.72
CA ARG A 347 -15.72 18.84 -16.08
C ARG A 347 -17.15 18.28 -16.13
N GLU A 348 -17.96 18.64 -15.16
CA GLU A 348 -19.40 18.38 -15.19
C GLU A 348 -20.05 19.34 -16.21
N GLY A 349 -20.11 18.98 -17.49
CA GLY A 349 -20.96 19.72 -18.43
C GLY A 349 -20.71 19.67 -19.94
N GLU A 350 -19.66 19.04 -20.50
CA GLU A 350 -19.35 19.25 -21.94
C GLU A 350 -19.28 17.98 -22.82
N HIS A 351 -19.51 16.79 -22.28
CA HIS A 351 -19.60 15.57 -23.09
C HIS A 351 -20.88 14.78 -22.77
N GLU A 352 -22.04 15.33 -23.17
CA GLU A 352 -23.34 14.63 -23.17
C GLU A 352 -23.52 13.70 -24.38
N HIS A 353 -22.49 13.50 -25.19
CA HIS A 353 -22.54 12.58 -26.32
C HIS A 353 -21.33 11.65 -26.28
N GLU A 354 -21.50 10.50 -25.62
CA GLU A 354 -21.27 9.17 -26.20
C GLU A 354 -21.45 8.07 -25.13
N HIS A 355 -22.40 7.17 -25.40
CA HIS A 355 -22.89 6.04 -24.59
C HIS A 355 -23.66 6.36 -23.29
N GLU A 356 -24.89 5.82 -23.23
CA GLU A 356 -25.68 5.59 -22.02
C GLU A 356 -24.84 4.82 -20.98
N GLY A 357 -24.06 5.55 -20.19
CA GLY A 357 -23.16 5.00 -19.19
C GLY A 357 -23.24 5.88 -17.97
N GLU A 358 -23.76 5.32 -16.87
CA GLU A 358 -23.88 6.00 -15.58
C GLU A 358 -22.59 6.72 -15.18
N PRO A 359 -22.70 7.88 -14.48
CA PRO A 359 -21.55 8.58 -13.91
C PRO A 359 -20.61 7.57 -13.25
N GLY A 360 -19.32 7.66 -13.57
CA GLY A 360 -18.33 6.67 -13.16
C GLY A 360 -18.33 6.52 -11.63
N LEU A 361 -19.03 5.48 -11.15
CA LEU A 361 -19.19 5.16 -9.73
C LEU A 361 -17.86 5.03 -8.98
N GLY A 362 -16.75 4.89 -9.71
CA GLY A 362 -15.41 4.76 -9.17
C GLY A 362 -15.14 3.37 -8.61
N LEU A 363 -15.91 2.36 -9.02
CA LEU A 363 -15.72 0.98 -8.62
C LEU A 363 -14.39 0.45 -9.18
N LEU A 364 -13.49 0.05 -8.29
CA LEU A 364 -12.15 -0.48 -8.57
C LEU A 364 -12.16 -2.00 -8.72
N GLY A 365 -13.05 -2.67 -8.01
CA GLY A 365 -13.16 -4.12 -7.98
C GLY A 365 -14.09 -4.62 -6.89
N VAL A 366 -14.31 -5.93 -6.88
CA VAL A 366 -15.14 -6.63 -5.90
C VAL A 366 -14.42 -7.89 -5.45
N VAL A 367 -14.32 -8.07 -4.14
CA VAL A 367 -13.86 -9.30 -3.49
C VAL A 367 -15.07 -10.18 -3.20
N PHE A 368 -14.96 -11.46 -3.50
CA PHE A 368 -15.94 -12.48 -3.17
C PHE A 368 -15.55 -13.11 -1.82
N ASP A 369 -15.93 -12.45 -0.72
CA ASP A 369 -15.44 -12.77 0.61
C ASP A 369 -15.80 -14.20 1.03
N THR A 370 -17.05 -14.62 0.81
CA THR A 370 -17.51 -15.99 1.13
C THR A 370 -16.74 -17.07 0.36
N ALA A 371 -16.35 -16.83 -0.90
CA ALA A 371 -15.53 -17.78 -1.65
C ALA A 371 -14.05 -17.77 -1.23
N SER A 372 -13.57 -16.64 -0.69
CA SER A 372 -12.17 -16.46 -0.32
C SER A 372 -11.89 -16.93 1.11
N LEU A 373 -12.82 -16.65 2.03
CA LEU A 373 -12.68 -16.84 3.47
C LEU A 373 -13.99 -17.40 4.08
N PRO A 374 -14.48 -18.57 3.63
CA PRO A 374 -15.78 -19.13 4.07
C PRO A 374 -15.84 -19.37 5.58
N GLU A 375 -14.71 -19.63 6.23
CA GLU A 375 -14.63 -19.81 7.69
C GLU A 375 -15.00 -18.56 8.49
N GLN A 376 -15.09 -17.38 7.86
CA GLN A 376 -15.55 -16.13 8.48
C GLN A 376 -17.07 -15.94 8.38
N ASP A 377 -17.79 -16.92 7.83
CA ASP A 377 -19.24 -16.88 7.63
C ASP A 377 -19.99 -17.65 8.73
N HIS A 378 -19.26 -18.29 9.65
CA HIS A 378 -19.82 -19.11 10.71
C HIS A 378 -19.47 -18.54 12.09
N ASP A 379 -20.44 -18.55 12.98
CA ASP A 379 -20.32 -18.20 14.41
C ASP A 379 -20.18 -19.45 15.31
N GLY A 380 -19.94 -20.62 14.71
CA GLY A 380 -19.58 -21.86 15.42
C GLY A 380 -20.76 -22.64 16.02
N GLU A 381 -21.98 -22.08 16.07
CA GLU A 381 -23.14 -22.72 16.71
C GLU A 381 -24.39 -22.87 15.81
N ASN A 382 -24.50 -22.19 14.65
CA ASN A 382 -25.68 -22.31 13.77
C ASN A 382 -25.34 -22.23 12.27
N ASP A 383 -25.31 -23.37 11.58
CA ASP A 383 -25.17 -23.49 10.11
C ASP A 383 -26.42 -23.04 9.31
N ALA A 384 -27.41 -22.41 9.96
CA ALA A 384 -28.77 -22.32 9.44
C ALA A 384 -29.06 -21.10 8.54
N ALA A 385 -28.20 -20.08 8.52
CA ALA A 385 -28.38 -18.90 7.66
C ALA A 385 -27.23 -18.79 6.66
N GLY A 386 -27.42 -19.34 5.46
CA GLY A 386 -26.50 -19.11 4.37
C GLY A 386 -26.59 -17.65 3.90
N PHE A 387 -25.46 -16.98 3.84
CA PHE A 387 -25.33 -15.68 3.20
C PHE A 387 -24.12 -15.68 2.28
N THR A 388 -24.08 -14.70 1.37
CA THR A 388 -22.95 -14.47 0.49
C THR A 388 -22.46 -13.05 0.72
N LYS A 389 -21.20 -12.92 1.10
CA LYS A 389 -20.53 -11.64 1.33
C LYS A 389 -19.70 -11.23 0.12
N MET A 390 -19.82 -9.96 -0.24
CA MET A 390 -18.97 -9.31 -1.22
C MET A 390 -18.47 -7.98 -0.67
N THR A 391 -17.23 -7.61 -1.00
CA THR A 391 -16.67 -6.32 -0.63
C THR A 391 -16.31 -5.56 -1.90
N ALA A 392 -17.02 -4.45 -2.14
CA ALA A 392 -16.78 -3.55 -3.25
C ALA A 392 -15.86 -2.40 -2.81
N MET A 393 -14.85 -2.08 -3.61
CA MET A 393 -13.91 -0.99 -3.35
C MET A 393 -14.11 0.13 -4.37
N LEU A 394 -14.28 1.36 -3.88
CA LEU A 394 -14.51 2.54 -4.71
C LEU A 394 -13.48 3.64 -4.40
N GLY A 395 -13.20 4.51 -5.36
CA GLY A 395 -12.38 5.71 -5.17
C GLY A 395 -11.08 5.66 -5.96
N GLY A 396 -9.96 5.91 -5.29
CA GLY A 396 -8.66 5.94 -5.94
C GLY A 396 -8.53 7.07 -6.98
N PRO A 397 -8.25 6.77 -8.27
CA PRO A 397 -8.13 7.79 -9.31
C PRO A 397 -9.48 8.39 -9.75
N TYR A 398 -10.60 7.85 -9.26
CA TYR A 398 -11.94 8.38 -9.53
C TYR A 398 -12.35 9.41 -8.46
N PRO A 399 -13.20 10.39 -8.82
CA PRO A 399 -13.86 11.24 -7.84
C PRO A 399 -14.57 10.39 -6.78
N CYS A 400 -14.20 10.58 -5.52
CA CYS A 400 -14.81 9.83 -4.43
C CYS A 400 -16.14 10.51 -4.05
N PRO A 401 -17.25 9.78 -3.86
CA PRO A 401 -18.48 10.34 -3.32
C PRO A 401 -18.17 11.01 -1.97
N ASN A 402 -18.33 12.33 -1.90
CA ASN A 402 -17.92 13.14 -0.76
C ASN A 402 -18.48 12.60 0.57
N ALA A 403 -17.66 12.64 1.63
CA ALA A 403 -18.03 12.25 3.00
C ALA A 403 -19.09 13.17 3.66
N ARG A 404 -19.64 14.15 2.95
CA ARG A 404 -20.56 15.17 3.49
C ARG A 404 -22.04 14.88 3.23
N ASP A 405 -22.37 13.85 2.45
CA ASP A 405 -23.76 13.57 2.10
C ASP A 405 -24.39 12.54 3.05
N SER A 406 -25.47 12.96 3.70
CA SER A 406 -26.36 12.24 4.63
C SER A 406 -26.63 10.76 4.33
N SER A 407 -27.14 9.98 5.29
CA SER A 407 -27.45 8.53 5.16
C SER A 407 -28.35 8.13 3.97
N SER A 408 -29.14 9.06 3.43
CA SER A 408 -29.89 8.83 2.18
C SER A 408 -28.99 8.66 0.95
N SER A 409 -27.73 9.13 1.02
CA SER A 409 -26.70 8.93 0.00
C SER A 409 -26.14 7.50 0.01
N ASP A 410 -26.05 6.85 1.18
CA ASP A 410 -25.47 5.51 1.32
C ASP A 410 -26.34 4.44 0.67
N ALA A 411 -27.66 4.48 0.91
CA ALA A 411 -28.58 3.54 0.29
C ALA A 411 -28.61 3.69 -1.25
N GLN A 412 -28.51 4.92 -1.75
CA GLN A 412 -28.41 5.20 -3.18
C GLN A 412 -27.08 4.71 -3.77
N LEU A 413 -25.97 4.93 -3.06
CA LEU A 413 -24.65 4.41 -3.43
C LEU A 413 -24.66 2.88 -3.50
N VAL A 414 -25.21 2.22 -2.47
CA VAL A 414 -25.37 0.76 -2.42
C VAL A 414 -26.19 0.27 -3.61
N ALA A 415 -27.33 0.89 -3.90
CA ALA A 415 -28.17 0.51 -5.02
C ALA A 415 -27.43 0.64 -6.37
N ALA A 416 -26.68 1.73 -6.56
CA ALA A 416 -25.85 1.94 -7.75
C ALA A 416 -24.74 0.89 -7.88
N VAL A 417 -24.06 0.57 -6.77
CA VAL A 417 -23.02 -0.47 -6.73
C VAL A 417 -23.60 -1.83 -7.05
N VAL A 418 -24.70 -2.23 -6.40
CA VAL A 418 -25.36 -3.53 -6.64
C VAL A 418 -25.82 -3.66 -8.09
N ARG A 419 -26.38 -2.59 -8.68
CA ARG A 419 -26.75 -2.57 -10.10
C ARG A 419 -25.52 -2.72 -11.01
N ARG A 420 -24.41 -2.04 -10.69
CA ARG A 420 -23.16 -2.15 -11.44
C ARG A 420 -22.56 -3.55 -11.36
N ILE A 421 -22.52 -4.15 -10.17
CA ILE A 421 -22.05 -5.53 -9.98
C ILE A 421 -22.95 -6.51 -10.73
N SER A 422 -24.28 -6.34 -10.66
CA SER A 422 -25.24 -7.16 -11.41
C SER A 422 -24.95 -7.15 -12.91
N SER A 423 -24.70 -5.96 -13.47
CA SER A 423 -24.32 -5.81 -14.89
C SER A 423 -22.99 -6.54 -15.21
N GLN A 424 -22.01 -6.47 -14.31
CA GLN A 424 -20.70 -7.11 -14.50
C GLN A 424 -20.74 -8.64 -14.37
N LEU A 425 -21.62 -9.17 -13.51
CA LEU A 425 -21.85 -10.60 -13.35
C LEU A 425 -22.78 -11.18 -14.43
N GLY A 426 -23.50 -10.33 -15.17
CA GLY A 426 -24.41 -10.75 -16.23
C GLY A 426 -25.78 -11.24 -15.75
N HIS A 427 -26.12 -11.05 -14.47
CA HIS A 427 -27.43 -11.34 -13.90
C HIS A 427 -27.76 -10.39 -12.75
N ALA A 428 -29.05 -10.23 -12.44
CA ALA A 428 -29.48 -9.40 -11.32
C ALA A 428 -29.07 -10.02 -9.97
N LEU A 429 -28.48 -9.22 -9.09
CA LEU A 429 -28.32 -9.56 -7.68
C LEU A 429 -29.59 -9.20 -6.89
N PRO A 430 -29.95 -9.96 -5.85
CA PRO A 430 -31.01 -9.55 -4.93
C PRO A 430 -30.59 -8.31 -4.14
N PRO A 431 -31.53 -7.58 -3.53
CA PRO A 431 -31.18 -6.55 -2.56
C PRO A 431 -30.33 -7.15 -1.41
N PRO A 432 -29.26 -6.47 -0.97
CA PRO A 432 -28.49 -6.93 0.17
C PRO A 432 -29.35 -6.88 1.44
N VAL A 433 -29.24 -7.91 2.28
CA VAL A 433 -29.89 -7.97 3.61
C VAL A 433 -29.13 -7.15 4.66
N HIS A 434 -27.85 -6.88 4.41
CA HIS A 434 -27.03 -6.00 5.22
C HIS A 434 -25.96 -5.33 4.36
N TYR A 435 -25.58 -4.10 4.72
CA TYR A 435 -24.42 -3.43 4.14
C TYR A 435 -23.73 -2.53 5.17
N ALA A 436 -22.43 -2.31 4.98
CA ALA A 436 -21.64 -1.34 5.74
C ALA A 436 -20.79 -0.49 4.79
N VAL A 437 -20.73 0.81 5.03
CA VAL A 437 -19.99 1.78 4.21
C VAL A 437 -18.87 2.38 5.05
N HIS A 438 -17.62 2.15 4.65
CA HIS A 438 -16.43 2.69 5.32
C HIS A 438 -15.69 3.63 4.38
N ARG A 439 -15.70 4.93 4.68
CA ARG A 439 -15.01 5.96 3.89
C ARG A 439 -13.64 6.22 4.49
N ASN A 440 -12.59 5.76 3.82
CA ASN A 440 -11.20 5.93 4.26
C ASN A 440 -10.56 7.05 3.44
N ALA A 441 -10.47 8.23 4.04
CA ALA A 441 -9.81 9.38 3.43
C ALA A 441 -8.29 9.25 3.55
N GLU A 442 -7.58 9.57 2.46
CA GLU A 442 -6.10 9.64 2.43
C GLU A 442 -5.42 8.39 3.02
N SER A 443 -5.96 7.20 2.75
CA SER A 443 -5.61 5.97 3.45
C SER A 443 -4.48 5.16 2.82
N ILE A 444 -4.21 5.34 1.52
CA ILE A 444 -3.18 4.58 0.81
C ILE A 444 -2.15 5.52 0.19
N PRO A 445 -0.89 5.55 0.68
CA PRO A 445 0.17 6.34 0.08
C PRO A 445 0.42 5.95 -1.37
N THR A 446 0.51 6.95 -2.25
CA THR A 446 0.77 6.75 -3.68
C THR A 446 2.21 7.12 -4.00
N TYR A 447 3.02 6.10 -4.27
CA TYR A 447 4.45 6.28 -4.57
C TYR A 447 4.65 6.85 -5.96
N LEU A 448 4.77 8.18 -6.09
CA LEU A 448 5.07 8.79 -7.39
C LEU A 448 6.48 8.38 -7.86
N VAL A 449 6.71 8.39 -9.18
CA VAL A 449 8.06 8.21 -9.77
C VAL A 449 9.11 9.05 -9.02
N GLY A 450 10.24 8.44 -8.68
CA GLY A 450 11.31 8.99 -7.83
C GLY A 450 11.11 8.78 -6.33
N HIS A 451 10.09 8.03 -5.89
CA HIS A 451 9.79 7.81 -4.48
C HIS A 451 10.98 7.26 -3.70
N THR A 452 11.67 6.24 -4.22
CA THR A 452 12.80 5.61 -3.52
C THR A 452 13.94 6.59 -3.28
N ALA A 453 14.28 7.42 -4.27
CA ALA A 453 15.31 8.46 -4.12
C ALA A 453 14.91 9.49 -3.06
N ARG A 454 13.64 9.91 -3.05
CA ARG A 454 13.10 10.81 -2.03
C ARG A 454 13.19 10.22 -0.62
N MET A 455 12.87 8.94 -0.44
CA MET A 455 13.00 8.27 0.86
C MET A 455 14.45 8.11 1.29
N GLY A 456 15.38 7.89 0.34
CA GLY A 456 16.82 7.93 0.62
C GLY A 456 17.29 9.31 1.12
N GLN A 457 16.85 10.38 0.47
CA GLN A 457 17.14 11.76 0.88
C GLN A 457 16.54 12.10 2.26
N LEU A 458 15.30 11.67 2.54
CA LEU A 458 14.68 11.80 3.86
C LEU A 458 15.48 11.05 4.92
N GLY A 459 15.89 9.80 4.65
CA GLY A 459 16.72 9.00 5.54
C GLY A 459 18.07 9.66 5.85
N ARG A 460 18.70 10.26 4.83
CA ARG A 460 19.95 11.03 5.01
C ARG A 460 19.73 12.26 5.89
N ALA A 461 18.70 13.05 5.61
CA ALA A 461 18.34 14.23 6.41
C ALA A 461 18.04 13.86 7.88
N LEU A 462 17.37 12.73 8.13
CA LEU A 462 17.12 12.21 9.49
C LEU A 462 18.43 11.87 10.22
N ARG A 463 19.37 11.20 9.53
CA ARG A 463 20.68 10.84 10.10
C ARG A 463 21.53 12.07 10.40
N GLU A 464 21.64 12.99 9.46
CA GLU A 464 22.43 14.22 9.61
C GLU A 464 21.90 15.08 10.76
N ARG A 465 20.58 15.19 10.88
CA ARG A 465 19.94 16.09 11.84
C ARG A 465 19.88 15.55 13.26
N TRP A 466 19.65 14.25 13.41
CA TRP A 466 19.41 13.63 14.72
C TRP A 466 20.42 12.53 15.05
N SER A 467 21.52 12.44 14.31
CA SER A 467 22.56 11.42 14.50
C SER A 467 22.01 10.00 14.52
N GLY A 468 20.97 9.74 13.70
CA GLY A 468 20.29 8.45 13.62
C GLY A 468 19.28 8.17 14.73
N ARG A 469 19.11 9.06 15.72
CA ARG A 469 18.21 8.86 16.88
C ARG A 469 16.72 9.02 16.55
N MET A 470 16.39 9.59 15.40
CA MET A 470 15.03 9.62 14.87
C MET A 470 14.90 8.72 13.64
N LYS A 471 13.89 7.85 13.65
CA LYS A 471 13.51 6.99 12.53
C LYS A 471 12.09 7.28 12.10
N VAL A 472 11.82 7.12 10.81
CA VAL A 472 10.49 7.25 10.22
C VAL A 472 10.17 5.97 9.47
N VAL A 473 9.05 5.34 9.83
CA VAL A 473 8.58 4.07 9.26
C VAL A 473 7.11 4.16 8.88
N GLY A 474 6.61 3.12 8.21
CA GLY A 474 5.21 2.95 7.89
C GLY A 474 4.92 2.94 6.40
N ALA A 475 3.63 2.89 6.08
CA ALA A 475 3.14 2.69 4.71
C ALA A 475 3.53 3.78 3.72
N GLY A 476 3.93 4.97 4.20
CA GLY A 476 4.39 6.07 3.33
C GLY A 476 5.86 6.02 2.94
N VAL A 477 6.62 5.04 3.45
CA VAL A 477 8.09 5.00 3.35
C VAL A 477 8.61 3.79 2.56
N GLY A 478 8.26 2.57 2.97
CA GLY A 478 8.96 1.36 2.51
C GLY A 478 8.08 0.29 1.88
N GLY A 479 6.76 0.38 2.02
CA GLY A 479 5.79 -0.59 1.48
C GLY A 479 4.41 -0.43 2.13
N VAL A 480 3.35 -0.56 1.32
CA VAL A 480 1.96 -0.31 1.77
C VAL A 480 1.31 -1.54 2.42
N SER A 481 1.91 -2.73 2.29
CA SER A 481 1.31 -3.95 2.82
C SER A 481 1.51 -4.06 4.33
N VAL A 482 0.63 -4.83 4.99
CA VAL A 482 0.76 -5.16 6.41
C VAL A 482 2.12 -5.82 6.70
N ALA A 483 2.56 -6.73 5.83
CA ALA A 483 3.84 -7.41 5.97
C ALA A 483 5.03 -6.44 5.90
N ASP A 484 5.00 -5.49 4.97
CA ASP A 484 6.05 -4.47 4.85
C ASP A 484 6.08 -3.56 6.08
N CYS A 485 4.91 -3.16 6.59
CA CYS A 485 4.81 -2.34 7.80
C CYS A 485 5.36 -3.07 9.04
N VAL A 486 5.04 -4.36 9.19
CA VAL A 486 5.58 -5.21 10.28
C VAL A 486 7.10 -5.35 10.14
N LYS A 487 7.60 -5.63 8.94
CA LYS A 487 9.04 -5.72 8.67
C LYS A 487 9.76 -4.41 8.97
N ALA A 488 9.22 -3.29 8.53
CA ALA A 488 9.79 -1.96 8.77
C ALA A 488 9.81 -1.61 10.26
N GLY A 489 8.73 -1.92 10.99
CA GLY A 489 8.67 -1.72 12.44
C GLY A 489 9.72 -2.56 13.18
N ARG A 490 9.85 -3.85 12.84
CA ARG A 490 10.87 -4.74 13.40
C ARG A 490 12.29 -4.26 13.11
N GLN A 491 12.56 -3.86 11.86
CA GLN A 491 13.87 -3.37 11.45
C GLN A 491 14.26 -2.09 12.19
N ALA A 492 13.34 -1.13 12.33
CA ALA A 492 13.61 0.09 13.08
C ALA A 492 13.86 -0.16 14.56
N ALA A 493 13.20 -1.15 15.16
CA ALA A 493 13.46 -1.54 16.54
C ALA A 493 14.88 -2.09 16.73
N PHE A 494 15.36 -2.96 15.83
CA PHE A 494 16.74 -3.46 15.86
C PHE A 494 17.76 -2.35 15.67
N GLU A 495 17.57 -1.50 14.68
CA GLU A 495 18.51 -0.39 14.42
C GLU A 495 18.60 0.58 15.59
N VAL A 496 17.51 0.83 16.31
CA VAL A 496 17.54 1.66 17.52
C VAL A 496 18.24 0.92 18.67
N ALA A 497 18.02 -0.38 18.82
CA ALA A 497 18.70 -1.19 19.82
C ALA A 497 20.22 -1.20 19.61
N ASP A 498 20.68 -1.33 18.37
CA ASP A 498 22.11 -1.34 18.01
C ASP A 498 22.81 0.01 18.31
N ILE A 499 22.07 1.12 18.28
CA ILE A 499 22.60 2.45 18.64
C ILE A 499 22.68 2.64 20.16
N MET A 500 21.88 1.89 20.92
CA MET A 500 21.83 1.97 22.39
C MET A 500 22.90 1.12 23.09
N VAL A 501 23.50 0.15 22.39
CA VAL A 501 24.62 -0.68 22.84
C VAL A 501 25.94 0.00 22.48
#